data_AF-A0A956K379-F1
#
_entry.id   AF-A0A956K379-F1
#
_cell.length_a   1.000
_cell.length_b   1.000
_cell.length_c   1.000
_cell.angle_alpha   90.00
_cell.angle_beta   90.00
_cell.angle_gamma   90.00
#
_symmetry.space_group_name_H-M   'P 1'
#
loop_
_entity.id
_entity.type
_entity.pdbx_description
1 polymer ?
#
loop_
_entity_poly.entity_id
_entity_poly.type
_entity_poly.pdbx_seq_one_letter_code
_entity_poly.pdbx_strand_id
1 'polypeptide(L)'
;MIDRPLNDRGCLGDITETIAALVATEEPSLVEVADRFETTEALARWIRSLPQRDDLGAPGDGPKVKTCSPPQRLRVAPADPNCVERAALYLGAAELIDPRPTRVLTTIDVPGGRHTLPVEDGAAVVLDPRLPRNVARAELYRASLTRNGAAAVALSPEQAVDWIAVLAAERAACFEGGAERVRSGHQAMHALLAGQPLDAEQVGDIAFVLGLAHHEAHLYGNTGRCIVGTTAVALDQIDHEIRNDGGLRVGRYRVKPNYPLLGKLGRVGGHIGYRIGVAALREKLGMLGVGPMVVDALEGELNREGLTLGPLAQSAPMPGTLASLTPDALAGRWLARKF
;
A
#
# COMPACT_ATOMS: atom_id res chain seq x y z
N MET A 1 16.91 11.75 -17.93
CA MET A 1 17.38 10.57 -18.68
C MET A 1 16.20 9.66 -18.99
N ILE A 2 15.94 9.41 -20.26
CA ILE A 2 14.97 8.40 -20.70
C ILE A 2 15.61 7.01 -20.62
N ASP A 3 15.05 6.12 -19.80
CA ASP A 3 15.51 4.74 -19.62
C ASP A 3 14.47 3.73 -20.15
N ARG A 4 14.86 2.46 -20.21
CA ARG A 4 14.05 1.36 -20.72
C ARG A 4 12.73 1.23 -19.97
N PRO A 5 11.66 0.82 -20.68
CA PRO A 5 10.35 0.69 -20.07
C PRO A 5 10.34 -0.38 -18.97
N LEU A 6 9.48 -0.13 -17.98
CA LEU A 6 9.27 -0.96 -16.81
C LEU A 6 8.75 -2.37 -17.18
N ASN A 7 7.84 -2.44 -18.14
CA ASN A 7 7.27 -3.67 -18.69
C ASN A 7 6.95 -3.46 -20.18
N ASP A 8 6.24 -4.41 -20.80
CA ASP A 8 5.83 -4.34 -22.21
C ASP A 8 6.99 -3.92 -23.15
N ARG A 9 8.14 -4.57 -22.96
CA ARG A 9 9.43 -4.14 -23.51
C ARG A 9 9.50 -4.09 -25.03
N GLY A 10 8.62 -4.81 -25.72
CA GLY A 10 8.51 -4.71 -27.19
C GLY A 10 7.83 -3.41 -27.60
N CYS A 11 6.57 -3.24 -27.21
CA CYS A 11 5.77 -2.06 -27.56
C CYS A 11 6.38 -0.76 -27.01
N LEU A 12 6.61 -0.71 -25.70
CA LEU A 12 7.11 0.50 -25.05
C LEU A 12 8.59 0.73 -25.35
N GLY A 13 9.34 -0.30 -25.74
CA GLY A 13 10.74 -0.18 -26.17
C GLY A 13 10.84 0.68 -27.43
N ASP A 14 10.12 0.31 -28.48
CA ASP A 14 10.07 1.07 -29.73
C ASP A 14 9.56 2.50 -29.54
N ILE A 15 8.55 2.69 -28.69
CA ILE A 15 8.05 4.04 -28.34
C ILE A 15 9.16 4.84 -27.65
N THR A 16 9.86 4.24 -26.69
CA THR A 16 10.94 4.88 -25.94
C THR A 16 12.10 5.29 -26.86
N GLU A 17 12.52 4.40 -27.76
CA GLU A 17 13.55 4.69 -28.77
C GLU A 17 13.13 5.80 -29.72
N THR A 18 11.87 5.79 -30.16
CA THR A 18 11.31 6.85 -31.00
C THR A 18 11.37 8.20 -30.29
N ILE A 19 10.93 8.27 -29.02
CA ILE A 19 10.95 9.53 -28.24
C ILE A 19 12.39 9.99 -27.99
N ALA A 20 13.28 9.09 -27.63
CA ALA A 20 14.69 9.41 -27.40
C ALA A 20 15.34 9.98 -28.67
N ALA A 21 15.02 9.42 -29.84
CA ALA A 21 15.46 9.97 -31.12
C ALA A 21 14.90 11.37 -31.37
N LEU A 22 13.61 11.61 -31.13
CA LEU A 22 12.99 12.94 -31.27
C LEU A 22 13.63 13.98 -30.36
N VAL A 23 13.95 13.61 -29.11
CA VAL A 23 14.68 14.48 -28.17
C VAL A 23 16.10 14.76 -28.67
N ALA A 24 16.83 13.74 -29.11
CA ALA A 24 18.20 13.89 -29.60
C ALA A 24 18.31 14.74 -30.87
N THR A 25 17.27 14.75 -31.70
CA THR A 25 17.18 15.59 -32.90
C THR A 25 16.49 16.93 -32.67
N GLU A 26 16.12 17.25 -31.41
CA GLU A 26 15.39 18.46 -31.06
C GLU A 26 14.16 18.69 -31.97
N GLU A 27 13.28 17.68 -32.06
CA GLU A 27 12.10 17.79 -32.94
C GLU A 27 11.31 19.09 -32.64
N PRO A 28 11.04 19.93 -33.65
CA PRO A 28 10.55 21.30 -33.41
C PRO A 28 9.27 21.39 -32.59
N SER A 29 8.30 20.50 -32.82
CA SER A 29 7.02 20.51 -32.10
C SER A 29 7.21 20.15 -30.61
N LEU A 30 8.16 19.28 -30.30
CA LEU A 30 8.51 18.88 -28.94
C LEU A 30 9.29 19.98 -28.22
N VAL A 31 10.21 20.65 -28.91
CA VAL A 31 10.94 21.83 -28.41
C VAL A 31 9.95 22.96 -28.12
N GLU A 32 9.03 23.25 -29.04
CA GLU A 32 7.99 24.27 -28.83
C GLU A 32 7.15 23.98 -27.58
N VAL A 33 6.82 22.70 -27.32
CA VAL A 33 6.13 22.32 -26.10
C VAL A 33 7.02 22.51 -24.87
N ALA A 34 8.29 22.12 -24.92
CA ALA A 34 9.22 22.25 -23.79
C ALA A 34 9.45 23.72 -23.42
N ASP A 35 9.67 24.60 -24.39
CA ASP A 35 9.93 26.03 -24.21
C ASP A 35 8.77 26.79 -23.54
N ARG A 36 7.56 26.21 -23.55
CA ARG A 36 6.37 26.81 -22.91
C ARG A 36 6.34 26.64 -21.39
N PHE A 37 7.18 25.77 -20.82
CA PHE A 37 7.08 25.42 -19.40
C PHE A 37 8.44 25.44 -18.71
N GLU A 38 8.50 26.14 -17.56
CA GLU A 38 9.70 26.16 -16.72
C GLU A 38 9.88 24.86 -15.90
N THR A 39 8.80 24.11 -15.65
CA THR A 39 8.84 22.89 -14.83
C THR A 39 8.02 21.74 -15.41
N THR A 40 8.40 20.52 -15.05
CA THR A 40 7.71 19.30 -15.47
C THR A 40 6.32 19.17 -14.84
N GLU A 41 6.08 19.76 -13.66
CA GLU A 41 4.75 19.83 -13.05
C GLU A 41 3.80 20.74 -13.84
N ALA A 42 4.31 21.86 -14.36
CA ALA A 42 3.55 22.76 -15.22
C ALA A 42 3.18 22.05 -16.54
N LEU A 43 4.15 21.36 -17.15
CA LEU A 43 3.92 20.49 -18.31
C LEU A 43 2.85 19.43 -18.02
N ALA A 44 2.97 18.67 -16.93
CA ALA A 44 2.01 17.63 -16.56
C ALA A 44 0.59 18.20 -16.35
N ARG A 45 0.47 19.38 -15.75
CA ARG A 45 -0.81 20.09 -15.57
C ARG A 45 -1.44 20.47 -16.91
N TRP A 46 -0.64 20.98 -17.85
CA TRP A 46 -1.11 21.30 -19.18
C TRP A 46 -1.54 20.05 -19.95
N ILE A 47 -0.74 18.98 -19.94
CA ILE A 47 -1.09 17.71 -20.60
C ILE A 47 -2.45 17.22 -20.09
N ARG A 48 -2.68 17.21 -18.76
CA ARG A 48 -3.98 16.84 -18.16
C ARG A 48 -5.15 17.68 -18.66
N SER A 49 -4.93 18.94 -19.04
CA SER A 49 -5.98 19.83 -19.55
C SER A 49 -6.38 19.55 -21.00
N LEU A 50 -5.54 18.82 -21.76
CA LEU A 50 -5.83 18.52 -23.16
C LEU A 50 -7.05 17.59 -23.28
N PRO A 51 -7.87 17.73 -24.32
CA PRO A 51 -8.90 16.74 -24.64
C PRO A 51 -8.26 15.38 -24.92
N GLN A 52 -9.02 14.31 -24.72
CA GLN A 52 -8.57 12.94 -24.99
C GLN A 52 -9.35 12.34 -26.15
N ARG A 53 -8.62 11.85 -27.15
CA ARG A 53 -9.17 11.03 -28.22
C ARG A 53 -8.51 9.66 -28.22
N ASP A 54 -9.22 8.65 -27.77
CA ASP A 54 -8.70 7.29 -27.68
C ASP A 54 -8.40 6.71 -29.08
N ASP A 55 -7.41 5.81 -29.17
CA ASP A 55 -7.07 5.12 -30.42
C ASP A 55 -7.95 3.88 -30.58
N LEU A 56 -8.88 3.94 -31.53
CA LEU A 56 -9.80 2.84 -31.85
C LEU A 56 -9.24 1.89 -32.92
N GLY A 57 -7.97 2.04 -33.30
CA GLY A 57 -7.31 1.18 -34.28
C GLY A 57 -7.60 1.55 -35.74
N ALA A 58 -8.11 2.76 -36.01
CA ALA A 58 -8.41 3.20 -37.37
C ALA A 58 -7.12 3.31 -38.22
N PRO A 59 -7.06 2.71 -39.43
CA PRO A 59 -5.83 2.66 -40.24
C PRO A 59 -5.26 4.02 -40.66
N GLY A 60 -6.11 5.03 -40.81
CA GLY A 60 -5.74 6.40 -41.20
C GLY A 60 -5.48 7.34 -40.03
N ASP A 61 -5.48 6.84 -38.80
CA ASP A 61 -5.43 7.67 -37.60
C ASP A 61 -4.00 8.09 -37.21
N GLY A 62 -3.14 8.36 -38.18
CA GLY A 62 -1.75 8.76 -37.96
C GLY A 62 -0.76 7.60 -37.75
N PRO A 63 0.52 7.92 -37.47
CA PRO A 63 1.60 6.94 -37.34
C PRO A 63 1.34 5.98 -36.18
N LYS A 64 1.64 4.69 -36.40
CA LYS A 64 1.42 3.62 -35.42
C LYS A 64 2.69 2.81 -35.18
N VAL A 65 2.94 2.50 -33.91
CA VAL A 65 3.99 1.58 -33.48
C VAL A 65 3.46 0.16 -33.59
N LYS A 66 4.01 -0.59 -34.55
CA LYS A 66 3.47 -1.90 -34.97
C LYS A 66 3.83 -3.06 -34.04
N THR A 67 4.86 -2.91 -33.22
CA THR A 67 5.27 -3.89 -32.20
C THR A 67 4.31 -3.94 -31.02
N CYS A 68 3.49 -2.91 -30.85
CA CYS A 68 2.37 -2.93 -29.93
C CYS A 68 1.24 -3.84 -30.41
N SER A 69 0.58 -4.51 -29.46
CA SER A 69 -0.62 -5.30 -29.72
C SER A 69 -1.77 -4.83 -28.82
N PRO A 70 -2.80 -4.13 -29.35
CA PRO A 70 -2.91 -3.66 -30.74
C PRO A 70 -1.90 -2.54 -31.06
N PRO A 71 -1.59 -2.28 -32.35
CA PRO A 71 -0.71 -1.18 -32.75
C PRO A 71 -1.17 0.16 -32.18
N GLN A 72 -0.25 0.89 -31.53
CA GLN A 72 -0.57 2.14 -30.84
C GLN A 72 -0.24 3.35 -31.70
N ARG A 73 -1.18 4.29 -31.83
CA ARG A 73 -0.94 5.61 -32.43
C ARG A 73 0.05 6.42 -31.60
N LEU A 74 1.03 7.03 -32.28
CA LEU A 74 2.07 7.87 -31.68
C LEU A 74 2.31 9.14 -32.52
N ARG A 75 1.45 10.15 -32.37
CA ARG A 75 1.67 11.49 -32.94
C ARG A 75 2.56 12.31 -32.02
N VAL A 76 3.35 13.22 -32.59
CA VAL A 76 4.16 14.18 -31.83
C VAL A 76 3.29 15.38 -31.45
N ALA A 77 3.30 15.75 -30.16
CA ALA A 77 2.57 16.89 -29.59
C ALA A 77 1.11 17.09 -30.09
N PRO A 78 0.25 16.05 -30.15
CA PRO A 78 -1.11 16.22 -30.64
C PRO A 78 -1.94 17.04 -29.65
N ALA A 79 -2.91 17.80 -30.16
CA ALA A 79 -3.85 18.57 -29.34
C ALA A 79 -4.83 17.69 -28.54
N ASP A 80 -5.02 16.43 -28.95
CA ASP A 80 -6.00 15.48 -28.40
C ASP A 80 -5.38 14.10 -28.07
N PRO A 81 -4.34 14.03 -27.23
CA PRO A 81 -3.57 12.80 -27.03
C PRO A 81 -4.38 11.70 -26.33
N ASN A 82 -4.18 10.45 -26.76
CA ASN A 82 -4.55 9.27 -25.97
C ASN A 82 -3.55 9.04 -24.81
N CYS A 83 -3.74 7.99 -23.99
CA CYS A 83 -2.86 7.72 -22.85
C CYS A 83 -1.39 7.47 -23.24
N VAL A 84 -1.13 6.76 -24.35
CA VAL A 84 0.21 6.51 -24.88
C VAL A 84 0.87 7.81 -25.33
N GLU A 85 0.15 8.63 -26.10
CA GLU A 85 0.62 9.91 -26.60
C GLU A 85 0.87 10.90 -25.46
N ARG A 86 0.05 10.90 -24.40
CA ARG A 86 0.29 11.71 -23.18
C ARG A 86 1.59 11.31 -22.52
N ALA A 87 1.81 10.01 -22.33
CA ALA A 87 3.00 9.48 -21.70
C ALA A 87 4.25 9.80 -22.53
N ALA A 88 4.16 9.63 -23.85
CA ALA A 88 5.24 9.94 -24.79
C ALA A 88 5.58 11.43 -24.84
N LEU A 89 4.55 12.29 -24.90
CA LEU A 89 4.71 13.74 -24.90
C LEU A 89 5.38 14.23 -23.62
N TYR A 90 4.94 13.73 -22.46
CA TYR A 90 5.58 14.04 -21.19
C TYR A 90 7.03 13.57 -21.18
N LEU A 91 7.30 12.32 -21.58
CA LEU A 91 8.64 11.76 -21.56
C LEU A 91 9.63 12.59 -22.39
N GLY A 92 9.22 12.99 -23.60
CA GLY A 92 10.07 13.79 -24.49
C GLY A 92 10.24 15.24 -24.02
N ALA A 93 9.14 15.94 -23.73
CA ALA A 93 9.21 17.36 -23.35
C ALA A 93 9.85 17.54 -21.96
N ALA A 94 9.58 16.64 -21.00
CA ALA A 94 10.19 16.71 -19.68
C ALA A 94 11.71 16.45 -19.73
N GLU A 95 12.19 15.64 -20.67
CA GLU A 95 13.63 15.44 -20.88
C GLU A 95 14.32 16.69 -21.40
N LEU A 96 13.66 17.47 -22.27
CA LEU A 96 14.15 18.76 -22.75
C LEU A 96 14.12 19.84 -21.65
N ILE A 97 13.10 19.83 -20.78
CA ILE A 97 12.98 20.79 -19.66
C ILE A 97 14.01 20.53 -18.56
N ASP A 98 14.15 19.29 -18.10
CA ASP A 98 15.11 18.90 -17.07
C ASP A 98 15.59 17.46 -17.30
N PRO A 99 16.83 17.24 -17.78
CA PRO A 99 17.34 15.90 -18.08
C PRO A 99 17.80 15.12 -16.84
N ARG A 100 17.77 15.70 -15.62
CA ARG A 100 18.30 15.04 -14.42
C ARG A 100 17.47 13.82 -13.95
N PRO A 101 16.12 13.88 -13.89
CA PRO A 101 15.32 12.75 -13.42
C PRO A 101 15.42 11.53 -14.34
N THR A 102 15.30 10.33 -13.78
CA THR A 102 15.14 9.11 -14.58
C THR A 102 13.68 8.92 -14.96
N ARG A 103 13.41 8.78 -16.25
CA ARG A 103 12.06 8.64 -16.78
C ARG A 103 11.91 7.39 -17.61
N VAL A 104 10.82 6.68 -17.37
CA VAL A 104 10.51 5.41 -18.06
C VAL A 104 9.02 5.33 -18.37
N LEU A 105 8.66 4.52 -19.35
CA LEU A 105 7.27 4.17 -19.62
C LEU A 105 6.86 2.88 -18.92
N THR A 106 5.59 2.78 -18.57
CA THR A 106 4.99 1.54 -18.06
C THR A 106 3.56 1.40 -18.54
N THR A 107 3.16 0.16 -18.76
CA THR A 107 1.77 -0.23 -18.91
C THR A 107 1.25 -0.76 -17.58
N ILE A 108 0.06 -0.36 -17.17
CA ILE A 108 -0.63 -0.83 -15.97
C ILE A 108 -2.01 -1.36 -16.33
N ASP A 109 -2.55 -2.27 -15.51
CA ASP A 109 -3.89 -2.83 -15.71
C ASP A 109 -4.90 -2.08 -14.85
N VAL A 110 -5.84 -1.37 -15.47
CA VAL A 110 -6.88 -0.62 -14.76
C VAL A 110 -8.27 -1.19 -15.08
N PRO A 111 -9.33 -0.91 -14.31
CA PRO A 111 -10.66 -1.48 -14.56
C PRO A 111 -11.22 -1.26 -15.98
N GLY A 112 -10.74 -0.26 -16.71
CA GLY A 112 -11.10 0.02 -18.11
C GLY A 112 -10.17 -0.61 -19.17
N GLY A 113 -9.19 -1.42 -18.78
CA GLY A 113 -8.19 -2.03 -19.67
C GLY A 113 -6.76 -1.60 -19.37
N ARG A 114 -5.84 -1.89 -20.30
CA ARG A 114 -4.43 -1.47 -20.16
C ARG A 114 -4.30 0.04 -20.33
N HIS A 115 -3.45 0.65 -19.51
CA HIS A 115 -3.17 2.08 -19.54
C HIS A 115 -1.67 2.34 -19.50
N THR A 116 -1.19 3.29 -20.31
CA THR A 116 0.23 3.66 -20.35
C THR A 116 0.46 4.98 -19.63
N LEU A 117 1.49 5.05 -18.80
CA LEU A 117 1.89 6.29 -18.10
C LEU A 117 3.42 6.39 -17.96
N PRO A 118 3.97 7.60 -17.81
CA PRO A 118 5.36 7.79 -17.45
C PRO A 118 5.58 7.64 -15.95
N VAL A 119 6.76 7.15 -15.59
CA VAL A 119 7.27 7.08 -14.22
C VAL A 119 8.54 7.93 -14.17
N GLU A 120 8.60 8.85 -13.23
CA GLU A 120 9.72 9.75 -12.99
C GLU A 120 10.28 9.48 -11.59
N ASP A 121 11.56 9.12 -11.51
CA ASP A 121 12.26 8.74 -10.28
C ASP A 121 11.48 7.71 -9.42
N GLY A 122 10.83 6.76 -10.09
CA GLY A 122 10.03 5.70 -9.47
C GLY A 122 8.60 6.09 -9.09
N ALA A 123 8.19 7.34 -9.27
CA ALA A 123 6.83 7.82 -9.01
C ALA A 123 5.98 7.86 -10.29
N ALA A 124 4.74 7.38 -10.20
CA ALA A 124 3.78 7.47 -11.31
C ALA A 124 3.42 8.94 -11.61
N VAL A 125 3.62 9.37 -12.85
CA VAL A 125 3.15 10.67 -13.34
C VAL A 125 1.77 10.48 -13.98
N VAL A 126 0.72 10.79 -13.24
CA VAL A 126 -0.66 10.57 -13.70
C VAL A 126 -1.08 11.69 -14.63
N LEU A 127 -1.28 11.41 -15.91
CA LEU A 127 -1.56 12.41 -16.96
C LEU A 127 -2.96 12.32 -17.57
N ASP A 128 -3.64 11.18 -17.43
CA ASP A 128 -5.04 11.00 -17.84
C ASP A 128 -5.96 11.39 -16.66
N PRO A 129 -6.82 12.42 -16.81
CA PRO A 129 -7.80 12.80 -15.79
C PRO A 129 -8.80 11.68 -15.44
N ARG A 130 -9.00 10.72 -16.34
CA ARG A 130 -9.88 9.55 -16.15
C ARG A 130 -9.23 8.45 -15.34
N LEU A 131 -7.91 8.52 -15.09
CA LEU A 131 -7.17 7.56 -14.29
C LEU A 131 -7.00 8.07 -12.84
N PRO A 132 -7.63 7.43 -11.85
CA PRO A 132 -7.41 7.76 -10.45
C PRO A 132 -5.96 7.51 -10.03
N ARG A 133 -5.37 8.43 -9.26
CA ARG A 133 -3.93 8.39 -8.92
C ARG A 133 -3.55 7.19 -8.04
N ASN A 134 -4.42 6.85 -7.12
CA ASN A 134 -4.38 5.63 -6.31
C ASN A 134 -4.33 4.36 -7.17
N VAL A 135 -5.16 4.25 -8.21
CA VAL A 135 -5.12 3.12 -9.14
C VAL A 135 -3.77 3.06 -9.86
N ALA A 136 -3.30 4.21 -10.38
CA ALA A 136 -2.01 4.28 -11.07
C ALA A 136 -0.84 3.82 -10.18
N ARG A 137 -0.79 4.32 -8.94
CA ARG A 137 0.21 3.96 -7.94
C ARG A 137 0.11 2.50 -7.53
N ALA A 138 -1.10 1.97 -7.40
CA ALA A 138 -1.35 0.58 -7.05
C ALA A 138 -0.79 -0.40 -8.06
N GLU A 139 -1.10 -0.15 -9.32
CA GLU A 139 -0.69 -1.05 -10.38
C GLU A 139 0.81 -0.91 -10.67
N LEU A 140 1.37 0.30 -10.55
CA LEU A 140 2.82 0.49 -10.63
C LEU A 140 3.54 -0.33 -9.54
N TYR A 141 3.03 -0.28 -8.31
CA TYR A 141 3.56 -1.06 -7.19
C TYR A 141 3.42 -2.58 -7.42
N ARG A 142 2.28 -3.05 -7.94
CA ARG A 142 2.13 -4.46 -8.33
C ARG A 142 3.11 -4.85 -9.44
N ALA A 143 3.31 -4.00 -10.44
CA ALA A 143 4.24 -4.24 -11.53
C ALA A 143 5.70 -4.31 -11.04
N SER A 144 6.08 -3.49 -10.05
CA SER A 144 7.42 -3.55 -9.44
C SER A 144 7.63 -4.83 -8.63
N LEU A 145 6.58 -5.32 -7.96
CA LEU A 145 6.62 -6.59 -7.22
C LEU A 145 6.87 -7.78 -8.13
N THR A 146 6.10 -7.88 -9.21
CA THR A 146 6.23 -8.94 -10.20
C THR A 146 7.62 -8.95 -10.84
N ARG A 147 8.18 -7.77 -11.12
CA ARG A 147 9.52 -7.66 -11.73
C ARG A 147 10.64 -8.14 -10.82
N ASN A 148 10.57 -7.79 -9.54
CA ASN A 148 11.66 -8.08 -8.61
C ASN A 148 11.63 -9.53 -8.09
N GLY A 149 10.71 -10.38 -8.59
CA GLY A 149 10.49 -11.72 -8.04
C GLY A 149 10.15 -11.71 -6.55
N ALA A 150 9.72 -10.54 -6.06
CA ALA A 150 9.61 -10.27 -4.64
C ALA A 150 8.30 -10.88 -4.13
N ALA A 151 8.45 -11.93 -3.33
CA ALA A 151 7.44 -12.29 -2.34
C ALA A 151 7.11 -11.05 -1.49
N ALA A 152 5.84 -10.94 -1.07
CA ALA A 152 5.22 -9.91 -0.24
C ALA A 152 6.18 -8.85 0.35
N VAL A 153 6.00 -7.59 -0.03
CA VAL A 153 6.80 -6.47 0.51
C VAL A 153 6.77 -6.49 2.03
N ALA A 154 7.96 -6.59 2.63
CA ALA A 154 8.18 -6.20 4.00
C ALA A 154 8.36 -4.68 4.02
N LEU A 155 7.27 -3.92 4.22
CA LEU A 155 7.35 -2.51 4.55
C LEU A 155 7.84 -2.38 6.00
N SER A 156 8.68 -1.39 6.28
CA SER A 156 8.87 -0.96 7.67
C SER A 156 7.57 -0.35 8.22
N PRO A 157 7.36 -0.30 9.54
CA PRO A 157 6.19 0.35 10.13
C PRO A 157 6.00 1.80 9.65
N GLU A 158 7.08 2.56 9.54
CA GLU A 158 7.08 3.95 9.07
C GLU A 158 6.66 4.03 7.61
N GLN A 159 7.20 3.15 6.76
CA GLN A 159 6.83 3.08 5.34
C GLN A 159 5.36 2.69 5.15
N ALA A 160 4.83 1.82 6.02
CA ALA A 160 3.42 1.44 6.00
C ALA A 160 2.52 2.63 6.39
N VAL A 161 2.89 3.38 7.44
CA VAL A 161 2.19 4.60 7.88
C VAL A 161 2.20 5.68 6.80
N ASP A 162 3.36 5.94 6.17
CA ASP A 162 3.48 6.90 5.07
C ASP A 162 2.60 6.52 3.88
N TRP A 163 2.63 5.24 3.51
CA TRP A 163 1.82 4.73 2.41
C TRP A 163 0.31 4.85 2.72
N ILE A 164 -0.11 4.54 3.94
CA ILE A 164 -1.51 4.70 4.40
C ILE A 164 -1.97 6.15 4.32
N ALA A 165 -1.14 7.11 4.76
CA ALA A 165 -1.47 8.53 4.69
C ALA A 165 -1.63 9.00 3.23
N VAL A 166 -0.76 8.53 2.33
CA VAL A 166 -0.87 8.81 0.88
C VAL A 166 -2.15 8.24 0.28
N LEU A 167 -2.58 7.04 0.71
CA LEU A 167 -3.86 6.46 0.28
C LEU A 167 -5.05 7.31 0.73
N ALA A 168 -5.05 7.73 1.99
CA ALA A 168 -6.16 8.50 2.56
C ALA A 168 -6.28 9.90 1.93
N ALA A 169 -5.16 10.54 1.59
CA ALA A 169 -5.11 11.92 1.10
C ALA A 169 -5.97 12.18 -0.15
N GLU A 170 -6.03 11.23 -1.09
CA GLU A 170 -6.82 11.39 -2.33
C GLU A 170 -8.31 11.54 -2.03
N ARG A 171 -8.83 10.74 -1.11
CA ARG A 171 -10.25 10.77 -0.75
C ARG A 171 -10.60 11.82 0.29
N ALA A 172 -9.63 12.20 1.10
CA ALA A 172 -9.77 13.25 2.08
C ALA A 172 -10.15 14.60 1.45
N ALA A 173 -9.79 14.84 0.20
CA ALA A 173 -10.20 16.02 -0.56
C ALA A 173 -11.74 16.17 -0.69
N CYS A 174 -12.50 15.08 -0.53
CA CYS A 174 -13.97 15.10 -0.57
C CYS A 174 -14.62 15.49 0.76
N PHE A 175 -13.84 15.71 1.82
CA PHE A 175 -14.34 16.04 3.15
C PHE A 175 -13.82 17.41 3.58
N GLU A 176 -14.69 18.20 4.22
CA GLU A 176 -14.29 19.47 4.83
C GLU A 176 -13.20 19.22 5.88
N GLY A 177 -12.08 19.96 5.77
CA GLY A 177 -10.91 19.77 6.63
C GLY A 177 -10.15 18.45 6.42
N GLY A 178 -10.53 17.61 5.45
CA GLY A 178 -9.97 16.25 5.32
C GLY A 178 -8.46 16.21 5.14
N ALA A 179 -7.87 17.15 4.39
CA ALA A 179 -6.41 17.22 4.20
C ALA A 179 -5.66 17.52 5.51
N GLU A 180 -6.26 18.32 6.39
CA GLU A 180 -5.69 18.61 7.72
C GLU A 180 -5.78 17.39 8.62
N ARG A 181 -6.93 16.72 8.65
CA ARG A 181 -7.13 15.47 9.39
C ARG A 181 -6.19 14.36 8.94
N VAL A 182 -5.89 14.25 7.64
CA VAL A 182 -4.89 13.29 7.15
C VAL A 182 -3.49 13.64 7.64
N ARG A 183 -3.10 14.93 7.65
CA ARG A 183 -1.79 15.35 8.19
C ARG A 183 -1.70 15.10 9.69
N SER A 184 -2.74 15.45 10.44
CA SER A 184 -2.84 15.21 11.89
C SER A 184 -2.75 13.72 12.20
N GLY A 185 -3.57 12.88 11.55
CA GLY A 185 -3.54 11.43 11.73
C GLY A 185 -2.21 10.81 11.32
N HIS A 186 -1.57 11.30 10.25
CA HIS A 186 -0.23 10.85 9.83
C HIS A 186 0.85 11.16 10.87
N GLN A 187 0.86 12.38 11.40
CA GLN A 187 1.76 12.77 12.48
C GLN A 187 1.51 11.97 13.76
N ALA A 188 0.24 11.74 14.11
CA ALA A 188 -0.15 10.96 15.27
C ALA A 188 0.30 9.49 15.16
N MET A 189 0.17 8.85 13.98
CA MET A 189 0.68 7.50 13.75
C MET A 189 2.21 7.44 13.92
N HIS A 190 2.96 8.43 13.42
CA HIS A 190 4.41 8.49 13.62
C HIS A 190 4.80 8.75 15.08
N ALA A 191 4.08 9.62 15.78
CA ALA A 191 4.26 9.87 17.21
C ALA A 191 4.02 8.59 18.03
N LEU A 192 2.99 7.82 17.66
CA LEU A 192 2.67 6.54 18.26
C LEU A 192 3.78 5.51 18.04
N LEU A 193 4.33 5.40 16.81
CA LEU A 193 5.50 4.55 16.53
C LEU A 193 6.74 4.96 17.34
N ALA A 194 6.86 6.25 17.68
CA ALA A 194 7.90 6.79 18.55
C ALA A 194 7.62 6.61 20.06
N GLY A 195 6.53 5.92 20.43
CA GLY A 195 6.18 5.63 21.82
C GLY A 195 5.42 6.75 22.54
N GLN A 196 4.86 7.72 21.80
CA GLN A 196 4.09 8.81 22.40
C GLN A 196 2.61 8.43 22.60
N PRO A 197 2.01 8.81 23.74
CA PRO A 197 0.59 8.53 23.99
C PRO A 197 -0.29 9.41 23.10
N LEU A 198 -1.44 8.86 22.71
CA LEU A 198 -2.44 9.56 21.92
C LEU A 198 -3.53 10.22 22.77
N ASP A 199 -3.92 11.43 22.39
CA ASP A 199 -5.16 12.05 22.86
C ASP A 199 -6.39 11.60 22.04
N ALA A 200 -7.58 12.01 22.48
CA ALA A 200 -8.84 11.58 21.86
C ALA A 200 -9.04 12.12 20.43
N GLU A 201 -8.49 13.30 20.12
CA GLU A 201 -8.59 13.92 18.80
C GLU A 201 -7.69 13.18 17.79
N GLN A 202 -6.48 12.86 18.22
CA GLN A 202 -5.52 12.06 17.46
C GLN A 202 -6.05 10.66 17.15
N VAL A 203 -6.72 9.99 18.09
CA VAL A 203 -7.39 8.70 17.83
C VAL A 203 -8.45 8.84 16.74
N GLY A 204 -9.25 9.91 16.79
CA GLY A 204 -10.27 10.21 15.77
C GLY A 204 -9.69 10.43 14.37
N ASP A 205 -8.54 11.11 14.28
CA ASP A 205 -7.85 11.36 13.01
C ASP A 205 -7.12 10.12 12.46
N ILE A 206 -6.54 9.29 13.33
CA ILE A 206 -6.01 7.97 12.91
C ILE A 206 -7.13 7.10 12.36
N ALA A 207 -8.29 7.03 13.04
CA ALA A 207 -9.43 6.27 12.56
C ALA A 207 -9.95 6.78 11.21
N PHE A 208 -9.96 8.10 11.01
CA PHE A 208 -10.31 8.71 9.73
C PHE A 208 -9.33 8.30 8.62
N VAL A 209 -8.03 8.40 8.86
CA VAL A 209 -6.98 8.00 7.91
C VAL A 209 -7.08 6.51 7.57
N LEU A 210 -7.18 5.62 8.57
CA LEU A 210 -7.30 4.19 8.36
C LEU A 210 -8.59 3.81 7.63
N GLY A 211 -9.71 4.48 7.92
CA GLY A 211 -10.98 4.26 7.24
C GLY A 211 -10.91 4.61 5.75
N LEU A 212 -10.33 5.77 5.42
CA LEU A 212 -10.13 6.18 4.03
C LEU A 212 -9.11 5.27 3.32
N ALA A 213 -7.99 4.96 3.96
CA ALA A 213 -6.98 4.07 3.41
C ALA A 213 -7.54 2.66 3.18
N HIS A 214 -8.33 2.12 4.12
CA HIS A 214 -8.99 0.82 3.96
C HIS A 214 -9.95 0.83 2.77
N HIS A 215 -10.72 1.92 2.62
CA HIS A 215 -11.57 2.09 1.46
C HIS A 215 -10.76 2.06 0.16
N GLU A 216 -9.59 2.70 0.09
CA GLU A 216 -8.76 2.74 -1.11
C GLU A 216 -7.88 1.49 -1.32
N ALA A 217 -7.60 0.75 -0.25
CA ALA A 217 -6.69 -0.40 -0.25
C ALA A 217 -7.10 -1.52 -1.20
N HIS A 218 -8.40 -1.66 -1.51
CA HIS A 218 -8.88 -2.65 -2.48
C HIS A 218 -8.31 -2.44 -3.88
N LEU A 219 -7.99 -1.19 -4.25
CA LEU A 219 -7.35 -0.86 -5.52
C LEU A 219 -5.92 -1.41 -5.61
N TYR A 220 -5.33 -1.76 -4.48
CA TYR A 220 -4.00 -2.36 -4.34
C TYR A 220 -4.06 -3.88 -4.09
N GLY A 221 -5.26 -4.47 -4.17
CA GLY A 221 -5.49 -5.91 -4.09
C GLY A 221 -5.40 -6.43 -2.66
N ASN A 222 -5.19 -7.74 -2.51
CA ASN A 222 -5.09 -8.36 -1.19
C ASN A 222 -3.89 -7.84 -0.38
N THR A 223 -2.79 -7.50 -1.05
CA THR A 223 -1.61 -6.93 -0.40
C THR A 223 -1.92 -5.58 0.22
N GLY A 224 -2.60 -4.68 -0.49
CA GLY A 224 -2.98 -3.39 0.07
C GLY A 224 -3.93 -3.52 1.25
N ARG A 225 -4.96 -4.37 1.13
CA ARG A 225 -5.86 -4.69 2.25
C ARG A 225 -5.10 -5.25 3.45
N CYS A 226 -4.13 -6.13 3.21
CA CYS A 226 -3.30 -6.71 4.24
C CYS A 226 -2.47 -5.64 4.93
N ILE A 227 -1.76 -4.78 4.20
CA ILE A 227 -0.93 -3.70 4.77
C ILE A 227 -1.78 -2.77 5.66
N VAL A 228 -2.94 -2.31 5.18
CA VAL A 228 -3.80 -1.44 6.01
C VAL A 228 -4.31 -2.19 7.24
N GLY A 229 -4.76 -3.43 7.07
CA GLY A 229 -5.30 -4.24 8.16
C GLY A 229 -4.25 -4.58 9.23
N THR A 230 -3.05 -5.00 8.83
CA THR A 230 -1.97 -5.34 9.76
C THR A 230 -1.40 -4.10 10.43
N THR A 231 -1.32 -2.97 9.72
CA THR A 231 -0.87 -1.69 10.31
C THR A 231 -1.87 -1.18 11.33
N ALA A 232 -3.18 -1.23 11.04
CA ALA A 232 -4.22 -0.85 11.99
C ALA A 232 -4.12 -1.67 13.29
N VAL A 233 -3.96 -3.00 13.18
CA VAL A 233 -3.78 -3.88 14.33
C VAL A 233 -2.48 -3.58 15.09
N ALA A 234 -1.39 -3.27 14.40
CA ALA A 234 -0.11 -2.94 15.04
C ALA A 234 -0.19 -1.60 15.79
N LEU A 235 -0.81 -0.57 15.22
CA LEU A 235 -1.01 0.72 15.89
C LEU A 235 -1.90 0.57 17.13
N ASP A 236 -2.99 -0.19 17.03
CA ASP A 236 -3.86 -0.49 18.18
C ASP A 236 -3.08 -1.19 19.31
N GLN A 237 -2.23 -2.16 18.96
CA GLN A 237 -1.36 -2.83 19.94
C GLN A 237 -0.35 -1.88 20.59
N ILE A 238 0.27 -0.99 19.82
CA ILE A 238 1.25 -0.01 20.35
C ILE A 238 0.56 1.00 21.27
N ASP A 239 -0.61 1.53 20.90
CA ASP A 239 -1.38 2.44 21.76
C ASP A 239 -1.79 1.74 23.05
N HIS A 240 -2.24 0.48 22.95
CA HIS A 240 -2.54 -0.34 24.11
C HIS A 240 -1.30 -0.56 24.99
N GLU A 241 -0.13 -0.85 24.40
CA GLU A 241 1.14 -1.02 25.13
C GLU A 241 1.58 0.26 25.86
N ILE A 242 1.50 1.43 25.21
CA ILE A 242 1.87 2.72 25.80
C ILE A 242 0.93 3.08 26.96
N ARG A 243 -0.37 2.85 26.80
CA ARG A 243 -1.35 3.04 27.89
C ARG A 243 -1.13 2.06 29.03
N ASN A 244 -0.66 0.84 28.72
CA ASN A 244 -0.43 -0.24 29.67
C ASN A 244 0.99 -0.30 30.25
N ASP A 245 1.94 0.57 29.87
CA ASP A 245 3.27 0.62 30.49
C ASP A 245 3.21 1.05 31.99
N GLY A 246 2.02 1.38 32.50
CA GLY A 246 1.69 1.41 33.92
C GLY A 246 1.67 0.03 34.62
N GLY A 247 1.58 -1.06 33.85
CA GLY A 247 1.46 -2.47 34.23
C GLY A 247 0.07 -2.86 34.75
N LEU A 248 -0.35 -4.11 34.49
CA LEU A 248 -1.55 -4.67 35.13
C LEU A 248 -1.24 -4.88 36.62
N ARG A 249 -1.94 -4.13 37.48
CA ARG A 249 -1.87 -4.27 38.94
C ARG A 249 -2.93 -5.27 39.40
N VAL A 250 -2.49 -6.46 39.79
CA VAL A 250 -3.35 -7.44 40.44
C VAL A 250 -2.99 -7.45 41.93
N GLY A 251 -3.75 -6.71 42.73
CA GLY A 251 -3.43 -6.45 44.13
C GLY A 251 -2.05 -5.77 44.28
N ARG A 252 -1.12 -6.41 45.02
CA ARG A 252 0.25 -5.90 45.21
C ARG A 252 1.26 -6.32 44.14
N TYR A 253 0.85 -7.17 43.20
CA TYR A 253 1.75 -7.72 42.20
C TYR A 253 1.59 -6.98 40.86
N ARG A 254 2.72 -6.65 40.25
CA ARG A 254 2.79 -6.06 38.91
C ARG A 254 3.21 -7.17 37.95
N VAL A 255 2.31 -7.55 37.04
CA VAL A 255 2.61 -8.54 36.00
C VAL A 255 3.05 -7.80 34.76
N LYS A 256 4.26 -8.11 34.26
CA LYS A 256 4.79 -7.61 32.99
C LYS A 256 4.81 -8.75 31.97
N PRO A 257 4.29 -8.57 30.74
CA PRO A 257 4.44 -9.56 29.68
C PRO A 257 5.93 -9.77 29.31
N ASN A 258 6.29 -11.00 28.94
CA ASN A 258 7.66 -11.34 28.49
C ASN A 258 7.77 -11.19 26.96
N TYR A 259 8.04 -9.96 26.53
CA TYR A 259 8.04 -9.53 25.12
C TYR A 259 9.07 -10.23 24.20
N PRO A 260 10.28 -10.60 24.66
CA PRO A 260 11.19 -11.41 23.84
C PRO A 260 10.63 -12.77 23.41
N LEU A 261 9.72 -13.36 24.20
CA LEU A 261 9.06 -14.61 23.88
C LEU A 261 7.96 -14.42 22.82
N LEU A 262 7.19 -13.33 22.92
CA LEU A 262 6.13 -12.96 21.97
C LEU A 262 6.70 -12.52 20.61
N GLY A 263 7.79 -11.76 20.58
CA GLY A 263 8.48 -11.36 19.35
C GLY A 263 9.18 -12.52 18.61
N LYS A 264 9.50 -13.62 19.30
CA LYS A 264 9.96 -14.87 18.67
C LYS A 264 8.81 -15.65 18.05
N LEU A 265 7.62 -15.61 18.65
CA LEU A 265 6.39 -16.20 18.09
C LEU A 265 5.89 -15.43 16.86
N GLY A 266 5.97 -14.10 16.86
CA GLY A 266 5.59 -13.26 15.73
C GLY A 266 6.44 -13.48 14.46
N ARG A 267 7.75 -13.69 14.62
CA ARG A 267 8.67 -13.99 13.48
C ARG A 267 8.47 -15.39 12.89
N VAL A 268 7.95 -16.34 13.67
CA VAL A 268 7.55 -17.67 13.17
C VAL A 268 6.14 -17.65 12.56
N GLY A 269 5.31 -16.66 12.94
CA GLY A 269 3.93 -16.47 12.48
C GLY A 269 3.76 -15.99 11.04
N GLY A 270 4.84 -15.70 10.30
CA GLY A 270 4.77 -15.38 8.87
C GLY A 270 4.27 -16.52 7.98
N HIS A 271 4.10 -17.75 8.50
CA HIS A 271 3.64 -18.91 7.75
C HIS A 271 2.55 -19.75 8.43
N ILE A 272 2.09 -19.37 9.63
CA ILE A 272 1.10 -20.17 10.38
C ILE A 272 0.09 -19.21 11.01
N GLY A 273 -1.17 -19.27 10.54
CA GLY A 273 -2.21 -18.28 10.83
C GLY A 273 -2.44 -18.02 12.32
N TYR A 274 -2.85 -16.80 12.63
CA TYR A 274 -3.18 -16.24 13.96
C TYR A 274 -3.89 -17.22 14.93
N ARG A 275 -4.83 -18.03 14.43
CA ARG A 275 -5.59 -19.01 15.24
C ARG A 275 -4.74 -20.13 15.82
N ILE A 276 -3.68 -20.52 15.13
CA ILE A 276 -2.78 -21.61 15.54
C ILE A 276 -1.84 -21.13 16.66
N GLY A 277 -1.37 -19.87 16.58
CA GLY A 277 -0.56 -19.25 17.63
C GLY A 277 -1.34 -19.07 18.94
N VAL A 278 -2.60 -18.66 18.84
CA VAL A 278 -3.53 -18.56 19.98
C VAL A 278 -3.77 -19.94 20.63
N ALA A 279 -3.96 -20.99 19.83
CA ALA A 279 -4.13 -22.35 20.35
C ALA A 279 -2.87 -22.88 21.07
N ALA A 280 -1.67 -22.60 20.54
CA ALA A 280 -0.41 -23.00 21.17
C ALA A 280 -0.16 -22.29 22.51
N LEU A 281 -0.46 -20.99 22.59
CA LEU A 281 -0.29 -20.21 23.81
C LEU A 281 -1.23 -20.70 24.93
N ARG A 282 -2.47 -21.06 24.59
CA ARG A 282 -3.45 -21.63 25.54
C ARG A 282 -3.00 -22.95 26.14
N GLU A 283 -2.55 -23.87 25.30
CA GLU A 283 -2.04 -25.17 25.75
C GLU A 283 -0.87 -24.97 26.72
N LYS A 284 0.03 -24.02 26.42
CA LYS A 284 1.18 -23.72 27.28
C LYS A 284 0.79 -23.08 28.60
N LEU A 285 -0.18 -22.15 28.60
CA LEU A 285 -0.73 -21.56 29.81
C LEU A 285 -1.40 -22.63 30.70
N GLY A 286 -2.13 -23.56 30.10
CA GLY A 286 -2.69 -24.72 30.80
C GLY A 286 -1.63 -25.61 31.42
N MET A 287 -0.52 -25.87 30.71
CA MET A 287 0.63 -26.62 31.25
C MET A 287 1.33 -25.91 32.41
N LEU A 288 1.26 -24.58 32.48
CA LEU A 288 1.84 -23.74 33.54
C LEU A 288 0.89 -23.54 34.73
N GLY A 289 -0.24 -24.25 34.76
CA GLY A 289 -1.22 -24.18 35.86
C GLY A 289 -2.16 -22.97 35.78
N VAL A 290 -2.10 -22.18 34.70
CA VAL A 290 -3.10 -21.15 34.41
C VAL A 290 -4.31 -21.83 33.79
N GLY A 291 -5.15 -22.40 34.65
CA GLY A 291 -6.35 -23.12 34.26
C GLY A 291 -7.44 -22.20 33.72
N PRO A 292 -8.48 -22.75 33.07
CA PRO A 292 -9.60 -21.99 32.51
C PRO A 292 -10.24 -21.03 33.50
N MET A 293 -10.36 -21.41 34.77
CA MET A 293 -10.91 -20.53 35.83
C MET A 293 -10.12 -19.24 36.04
N VAL A 294 -8.79 -19.26 35.85
CA VAL A 294 -7.96 -18.05 36.00
C VAL A 294 -8.12 -17.16 34.77
N VAL A 295 -8.21 -17.76 33.58
CA VAL A 295 -8.47 -17.04 32.32
C VAL A 295 -9.86 -16.41 32.33
N ASP A 296 -10.88 -17.13 32.81
CA ASP A 296 -12.26 -16.65 32.94
C ASP A 296 -12.37 -15.55 34.00
N ALA A 297 -11.64 -15.66 35.11
CA ALA A 297 -11.58 -14.60 36.12
C ALA A 297 -10.90 -13.33 35.59
N LEU A 298 -9.83 -13.48 34.81
CA LEU A 298 -9.16 -12.36 34.14
C LEU A 298 -10.05 -11.72 33.07
N GLU A 299 -10.76 -12.53 32.26
CA GLU A 299 -11.74 -12.05 31.28
C GLU A 299 -12.90 -11.31 31.96
N GLY A 300 -13.36 -11.79 33.12
CA GLY A 300 -14.41 -11.14 33.91
C GLY A 300 -13.98 -9.83 34.57
N GLU A 301 -12.69 -9.65 34.85
CA GLU A 301 -12.14 -8.37 35.31
C GLU A 301 -11.97 -7.40 34.13
N LEU A 302 -11.42 -7.88 33.01
CA LEU A 302 -11.23 -7.08 31.80
C LEU A 302 -12.56 -6.58 31.24
N ASN A 303 -13.60 -7.42 31.20
CA ASN A 303 -14.93 -7.02 30.73
C ASN A 303 -15.56 -5.91 31.58
N ARG A 304 -15.22 -5.81 32.88
CA ARG A 304 -15.68 -4.72 33.75
C ARG A 304 -15.05 -3.37 33.41
N GLU A 305 -13.88 -3.39 32.77
CA GLU A 305 -13.18 -2.21 32.27
C GLU A 305 -13.39 -2.00 30.75
N GLY A 306 -14.27 -2.79 30.12
CA GLY A 306 -14.53 -2.72 28.68
C GLY A 306 -13.45 -3.38 27.81
N LEU A 307 -12.61 -4.24 28.38
CA LEU A 307 -11.51 -4.97 27.75
C LEU A 307 -11.83 -6.47 27.59
N THR A 308 -11.12 -7.19 26.70
CA THR A 308 -11.29 -8.65 26.51
C THR A 308 -9.95 -9.31 26.11
N LEU A 309 -9.73 -10.54 26.57
CA LEU A 309 -8.67 -11.44 26.08
C LEU A 309 -9.03 -12.03 24.70
N GLY A 310 -10.25 -11.81 24.22
CA GLY A 310 -10.71 -12.16 22.88
C GLY A 310 -10.58 -13.67 22.60
N PRO A 311 -9.93 -14.06 21.50
CA PRO A 311 -9.69 -15.47 21.18
C PRO A 311 -8.80 -16.21 22.17
N LEU A 312 -8.31 -15.61 23.26
CA LEU A 312 -7.64 -16.31 24.37
C LEU A 312 -8.59 -16.71 25.50
N ALA A 313 -9.73 -16.03 25.68
CA ALA A 313 -10.74 -16.34 26.72
C ALA A 313 -11.65 -17.54 26.41
N GLN A 314 -11.87 -17.90 25.14
CA GLN A 314 -12.66 -19.09 24.80
C GLN A 314 -12.06 -20.39 25.39
N SER A 315 -12.88 -21.29 25.93
CA SER A 315 -12.37 -22.55 26.50
C SER A 315 -11.62 -23.38 25.45
N ALA A 316 -10.49 -23.98 25.83
CA ALA A 316 -9.76 -24.89 24.95
C ALA A 316 -10.64 -26.09 24.56
N PRO A 317 -10.57 -26.61 23.32
CA PRO A 317 -11.35 -27.77 22.93
C PRO A 317 -10.97 -28.99 23.78
N MET A 318 -11.96 -29.58 24.44
CA MET A 318 -11.77 -30.75 25.30
C MET A 318 -11.13 -31.93 24.53
N PRO A 319 -10.09 -32.59 25.06
CA PRO A 319 -9.50 -33.78 24.45
C PRO A 319 -10.57 -34.85 24.16
N GLY A 320 -10.61 -35.36 22.92
CA GLY A 320 -11.60 -36.35 22.49
C GLY A 320 -12.86 -35.77 21.83
N THR A 321 -12.98 -34.44 21.69
CA THR A 321 -14.07 -33.79 20.96
C THR A 321 -13.70 -33.52 19.49
N LEU A 322 -14.71 -33.41 18.61
CA LEU A 322 -14.48 -33.05 17.19
C LEU A 322 -13.76 -31.70 17.03
N ALA A 323 -14.03 -30.73 17.90
CA ALA A 323 -13.35 -29.45 17.92
C ALA A 323 -11.84 -29.59 18.20
N SER A 324 -11.45 -30.61 18.96
CA SER A 324 -10.05 -30.95 19.24
C SER A 324 -9.32 -31.58 18.05
N LEU A 325 -10.01 -31.98 16.98
CA LEU A 325 -9.42 -32.57 15.78
C LEU A 325 -9.28 -31.57 14.62
N THR A 326 -9.57 -30.29 14.88
CA THR A 326 -9.38 -29.24 13.88
C THR A 326 -7.88 -29.07 13.55
N PRO A 327 -7.53 -28.73 12.29
CA PRO A 327 -6.15 -28.49 11.90
C PRO A 327 -5.44 -27.48 12.81
N ASP A 328 -6.17 -26.44 13.24
CA ASP A 328 -5.64 -25.40 14.11
C ASP A 328 -5.32 -25.91 15.52
N ALA A 329 -6.18 -26.75 16.11
CA ALA A 329 -5.97 -27.34 17.43
C ALA A 329 -4.84 -28.39 17.42
N LEU A 330 -4.68 -29.13 16.32
CA LEU A 330 -3.59 -30.10 16.15
C LEU A 330 -2.24 -29.39 15.97
N ALA A 331 -2.19 -28.35 15.14
CA ALA A 331 -0.99 -27.54 14.93
C ALA A 331 -0.58 -26.78 16.19
N GLY A 332 -1.55 -26.22 16.93
CA GLY A 332 -1.30 -25.52 18.20
C GLY A 332 -0.66 -26.43 19.25
N ARG A 333 -1.17 -27.66 19.43
CA ARG A 333 -0.58 -28.64 20.36
C ARG A 333 0.80 -29.11 19.95
N TRP A 334 1.05 -29.28 18.65
CA TRP A 334 2.39 -29.61 18.17
C TRP A 334 3.40 -28.50 18.48
N LEU A 335 3.01 -27.23 18.29
CA LEU A 335 3.85 -26.07 18.63
C LEU A 335 4.10 -25.95 20.14
N ALA A 336 3.07 -26.14 20.98
CA ALA A 336 3.19 -26.06 22.44
C ALA A 336 4.06 -27.17 23.06
N ARG A 337 4.30 -28.27 22.33
CA ARG A 337 5.26 -29.32 22.73
C ARG A 337 6.69 -29.02 22.28
N LYS A 338 6.86 -28.15 21.27
CA LYS A 338 8.16 -27.82 20.67
C LYS A 338 8.83 -26.62 21.35
N PHE A 339 8.05 -25.76 22.01
CA PHE A 339 8.46 -24.61 22.82
C PHE A 339 7.82 -24.70 24.19
#